data_AF-H0GRN8-F1
#
_entry.id   AF-H0GRN8-F1
#
_cell.length_a   1.000
_cell.length_b   1.000
_cell.length_c   1.000
_cell.angle_alpha   90.00
_cell.angle_beta   90.00
_cell.angle_gamma   90.00
#
_symmetry.space_group_name_H-M   'P 1'
#
loop_
_entity.id
_entity.type
_entity.pdbx_description
1 polymer ?
#
loop_
_entity_poly.entity_id
_entity_poly.type
_entity_poly.pdbx_seq_one_letter_code
_entity_poly.pdbx_strand_id
1 'polypeptide(L)'
;MFDPLDLYTFDEIQTEPLQLSLVKNKPTQLSPGRQLDETSANEDIHQSDDDDAIIDNLDLPSVRYASPEVILCILILLRPDRQVNFNRETKKCKSVLEICISHGLEPDLLKNLLNWYTEEWPNKRLNSMEKICSKIPLLRFMVSKELLLGYYTTVLKKYNKNDNSNDETIQQLLKELSSRISENCGRTAQPSIIRYFELKNLNNAIPLYEPSLTADNLGWKTWGSSLILSQLLVDYLHTVGVHITASCNQKKIKVLELGSGTGLVGLSWASKWKELYGTDKMEIFVTDLPEIVTNLKKMFH
;
A
#
# COMPACT_ATOMS: atom_id res chain seq x y z
N MET A 1 12.24 -6.35 0.59
CA MET A 1 11.15 -7.36 0.68
C MET A 1 11.11 -8.03 -0.68
N PHE A 2 11.13 -9.37 -0.72
CA PHE A 2 11.15 -10.14 -1.97
C PHE A 2 9.88 -9.89 -2.80
N ASP A 3 10.00 -9.38 -4.03
CA ASP A 3 8.92 -9.35 -5.02
C ASP A 3 8.91 -10.71 -5.75
N PRO A 4 7.83 -11.50 -5.65
CA PRO A 4 7.72 -12.76 -6.39
C PRO A 4 7.87 -12.60 -7.91
N LEU A 5 7.66 -11.38 -8.43
CA LEU A 5 7.84 -11.05 -9.85
C LEU A 5 9.29 -10.71 -10.23
N ASP A 6 10.20 -10.51 -9.27
CA ASP A 6 11.64 -10.30 -9.57
C ASP A 6 12.25 -11.50 -10.31
N LEU A 7 11.64 -12.68 -10.18
CA LEU A 7 12.05 -13.92 -10.84
C LEU A 7 11.31 -14.17 -12.17
N TYR A 8 10.38 -13.30 -12.55
CA TYR A 8 9.62 -13.45 -13.79
C TYR A 8 10.33 -12.73 -14.94
N THR A 9 10.96 -13.49 -15.83
CA THR A 9 11.50 -12.99 -17.10
C THR A 9 10.52 -13.33 -18.22
N PHE A 10 10.07 -12.32 -18.96
CA PHE A 10 9.25 -12.52 -20.16
C PHE A 10 10.14 -13.07 -21.28
N ASP A 11 9.89 -14.30 -21.73
CA ASP A 11 10.37 -14.74 -23.04
C ASP A 11 9.46 -14.09 -24.08
N GLU A 12 9.99 -13.13 -24.84
CA GLU A 12 9.27 -12.54 -25.96
C GLU A 12 8.83 -13.64 -26.92
N ILE A 13 7.51 -13.85 -27.02
CA ILE A 13 6.92 -14.60 -28.12
C ILE A 13 7.31 -13.84 -29.39
N GLN A 14 8.21 -14.42 -30.18
CA GLN A 14 8.68 -13.88 -31.44
C GLN A 14 7.50 -13.74 -32.41
N THR A 15 6.92 -12.55 -32.46
CA THR A 15 6.13 -12.13 -33.62
C THR A 15 7.14 -11.74 -34.71
N GLU A 16 7.35 -12.63 -35.69
CA GLU A 16 8.19 -12.33 -36.86
C GLU A 16 7.73 -11.03 -37.55
N PRO A 17 8.59 -10.01 -37.66
CA PRO A 17 8.30 -8.82 -38.47
C PRO A 17 8.75 -9.05 -39.92
N LEU A 18 7.83 -8.81 -40.86
CA LEU A 18 8.11 -8.62 -42.28
C LEU A 18 9.18 -7.53 -42.47
N GLN A 19 10.24 -7.90 -43.19
CA GLN A 19 11.44 -7.10 -43.46
C GLN A 19 11.12 -5.78 -44.19
N LEU A 20 11.72 -4.68 -43.73
CA LEU A 20 12.16 -3.62 -44.63
C LEU A 20 13.46 -2.97 -44.12
N SER A 21 14.39 -2.83 -45.06
CA SER A 21 15.85 -2.67 -44.96
C SER A 21 16.39 -1.45 -44.19
N LEU A 22 17.46 -1.69 -43.42
CA LEU A 22 18.41 -0.70 -42.92
C LEU A 22 19.28 -0.09 -44.03
N VAL A 23 19.50 1.22 -43.97
CA VAL A 23 20.74 1.86 -44.43
C VAL A 23 21.41 2.56 -43.24
N LYS A 24 22.71 2.29 -43.12
CA LYS A 24 23.66 2.66 -42.07
C LYS A 24 23.89 4.17 -41.98
N ASN A 25 24.28 4.67 -40.79
CA ASN A 25 25.63 5.24 -40.53
C ASN A 25 25.76 5.85 -39.11
N LYS A 26 26.87 5.53 -38.43
CA LYS A 26 27.47 6.29 -37.30
C LYS A 26 28.29 7.47 -37.87
N PRO A 27 28.51 8.57 -37.13
CA PRO A 27 29.71 8.75 -36.28
C PRO A 27 29.43 9.52 -34.95
N THR A 28 30.01 9.15 -33.81
CA THR A 28 31.25 9.64 -33.17
C THR A 28 31.16 11.01 -32.46
N GLN A 29 31.57 10.96 -31.18
CA GLN A 29 31.78 11.96 -30.12
C GLN A 29 32.04 13.44 -30.48
N LEU A 30 31.68 14.35 -29.56
CA LEU A 30 32.57 15.36 -28.94
C LEU A 30 31.77 16.28 -27.97
N SER A 31 32.27 16.48 -26.75
CA SER A 31 31.97 17.63 -25.87
C SER A 31 32.77 18.87 -26.34
N PRO A 32 32.31 20.12 -26.14
CA PRO A 32 32.79 20.91 -24.98
C PRO A 32 31.85 22.05 -24.50
N GLY A 33 32.18 22.65 -23.34
CA GLY A 33 32.16 24.12 -23.22
C GLY A 33 31.14 24.79 -22.28
N ARG A 34 31.67 25.28 -21.15
CA ARG A 34 31.19 26.37 -20.26
C ARG A 34 30.30 27.45 -20.89
N GLN A 35 29.33 27.95 -20.11
CA GLN A 35 29.16 29.40 -19.94
C GLN A 35 28.55 29.73 -18.57
N LEU A 36 29.20 30.69 -17.89
CA LEU A 36 28.73 31.38 -16.68
C LEU A 36 27.69 32.42 -17.11
N ASP A 37 26.63 32.58 -16.31
CA ASP A 37 25.90 33.85 -16.22
C ASP A 37 25.40 34.04 -14.78
N GLU A 38 25.86 35.16 -14.21
CA GLU A 38 25.35 35.80 -12.99
C GLU A 38 23.96 36.38 -13.32
N THR A 39 22.91 36.22 -12.54
CA THR A 39 22.55 37.06 -11.39
C THR A 39 21.09 36.73 -11.09
N SER A 40 20.70 36.67 -9.81
CA SER A 40 19.45 37.24 -9.27
C SER A 40 19.33 36.80 -7.82
N ALA A 41 19.46 37.77 -6.92
CA ALA A 41 19.21 37.64 -5.50
C ALA A 41 17.79 37.08 -5.27
N ASN A 42 17.69 35.99 -4.53
CA ASN A 42 16.45 35.55 -3.90
C ASN A 42 16.77 35.18 -2.47
N GLU A 43 16.41 36.12 -1.60
CA GLU A 43 15.95 35.99 -0.21
C GLU A 43 16.29 34.65 0.48
N ASP A 44 17.22 34.75 1.44
CA ASP A 44 17.52 33.73 2.43
C ASP A 44 16.24 33.32 3.17
N ILE A 45 15.57 32.27 2.69
CA ILE A 45 14.71 31.45 3.52
C ILE A 45 15.67 30.72 4.45
N HIS A 46 15.73 31.15 5.71
CA HIS A 46 16.33 30.36 6.79
C HIS A 46 15.61 29.00 6.88
N GLN A 47 15.99 28.04 6.04
CA GLN A 47 15.81 26.62 6.33
C GLN A 47 16.63 26.35 7.57
N SER A 48 15.95 26.09 8.69
CA SER A 48 16.63 25.70 9.90
C SER A 48 17.32 24.35 9.67
N ASP A 49 18.58 24.20 10.09
CA ASP A 49 19.34 22.94 9.99
C ASP A 49 18.59 21.73 10.62
N ASP A 50 17.56 22.00 11.44
CA ASP A 50 16.68 21.03 12.10
C ASP A 50 15.60 20.42 11.18
N ASP A 51 15.30 21.04 10.03
CA ASP A 51 14.27 20.52 9.11
C ASP A 51 14.73 19.22 8.43
N ASP A 52 16.02 19.10 8.13
CA ASP A 52 16.65 17.90 7.57
C ASP A 52 17.06 16.86 8.63
N ALA A 53 16.91 17.18 9.94
CA ALA A 53 17.30 16.28 11.01
C ALA A 53 16.44 15.00 11.02
N ILE A 54 17.13 13.86 10.97
CA ILE A 54 16.55 12.51 11.09
C ILE A 54 16.05 12.29 12.52
N ILE A 55 14.89 11.63 12.64
CA ILE A 55 14.34 11.21 13.94
C ILE A 55 14.69 9.75 14.23
N ASP A 56 14.72 9.40 15.52
CA ASP A 56 15.02 8.04 16.01
C ASP A 56 13.90 7.52 16.92
N ASN A 57 13.96 6.25 17.35
CA ASN A 57 12.99 5.65 18.25
C ASN A 57 12.89 6.37 19.61
N LEU A 58 13.96 7.06 20.02
CA LEU A 58 13.99 7.86 21.26
C LEU A 58 13.20 9.16 21.14
N ASP A 59 12.86 9.59 19.92
CA ASP A 59 11.96 10.72 19.69
C ASP A 59 10.49 10.38 19.93
N LEU A 60 10.15 9.09 20.01
CA LEU A 60 8.80 8.66 20.31
C LEU A 60 8.42 9.02 21.77
N PRO A 61 7.12 9.26 22.06
CA PRO A 61 6.68 9.67 23.38
C PRO A 61 7.05 8.64 24.45
N SER A 62 7.51 9.13 25.60
CA SER A 62 7.86 8.25 26.72
C SER A 62 6.62 7.51 27.21
N VAL A 63 6.63 6.18 27.08
CA VAL A 63 5.53 5.31 27.51
C VAL A 63 5.16 5.55 28.99
N ARG A 64 6.11 5.99 29.83
CA ARG A 64 5.85 6.25 31.25
C ARG A 64 4.95 7.47 31.48
N TYR A 65 5.14 8.53 30.71
CA TYR A 65 4.54 9.85 30.97
C TYR A 65 3.44 10.20 29.98
N ALA A 66 3.56 9.77 28.72
CA ALA A 66 2.59 10.07 27.68
C ALA A 66 1.22 9.46 27.97
N SER A 67 0.18 10.20 27.59
CA SER A 67 -1.21 9.75 27.66
C SER A 67 -1.51 8.62 26.66
N PRO A 68 -2.57 7.82 26.87
CA PRO A 68 -2.99 6.80 25.92
C PRO A 68 -3.26 7.35 24.52
N GLU A 69 -3.84 8.54 24.41
CA GLU A 69 -4.19 9.19 23.13
C GLU A 69 -2.95 9.55 22.33
N VAL A 70 -1.91 10.07 23.00
CA VAL A 70 -0.62 10.41 22.40
C VAL A 70 0.05 9.14 21.84
N ILE A 71 0.06 8.06 22.62
CA ILE A 71 0.62 6.76 22.19
C ILE A 71 -0.20 6.15 21.05
N LEU A 72 -1.53 6.22 21.12
CA LEU A 72 -2.43 5.74 20.08
C LEU A 72 -2.17 6.48 18.75
N CYS A 73 -2.02 7.81 18.79
CA CYS A 73 -1.70 8.60 17.60
C CYS A 73 -0.40 8.13 16.93
N ILE A 74 0.65 7.87 17.72
CA ILE A 74 1.92 7.31 17.22
C ILE A 74 1.72 5.94 16.56
N LEU A 75 0.97 5.04 17.18
CA LEU A 75 0.71 3.71 16.62
C LEU A 75 -0.06 3.80 15.29
N ILE A 76 -1.00 4.73 15.17
CA ILE A 76 -1.74 4.97 13.93
C ILE A 76 -0.81 5.54 12.84
N LEU A 77 0.03 6.53 13.15
CA LEU A 77 1.01 7.08 12.21
C LEU A 77 2.04 6.01 11.76
N LEU A 78 2.38 5.09 12.66
CA LEU A 78 3.23 3.93 12.37
C LEU A 78 2.50 2.79 11.63
N ARG A 79 1.23 2.94 11.21
CA ARG A 79 0.54 1.99 10.31
C ARG A 79 1.16 1.96 8.90
N PRO A 80 1.54 0.80 8.34
CA PRO A 80 2.11 0.75 7.00
C PRO A 80 1.14 1.38 6.00
N ASP A 81 1.70 2.01 4.98
CA ASP A 81 0.92 2.50 3.86
C ASP A 81 0.14 1.36 3.20
N ARG A 82 -0.93 1.73 2.49
CA ARG A 82 -1.70 0.78 1.70
C ARG A 82 -0.76 -0.03 0.79
N GLN A 83 -1.01 -1.32 0.72
CA GLN A 83 -0.26 -2.20 -0.17
C GLN A 83 -0.87 -2.09 -1.57
N VAL A 84 -0.05 -1.72 -2.55
CA VAL A 84 -0.44 -1.62 -3.96
C VAL A 84 0.30 -2.71 -4.73
N ASN A 85 -0.44 -3.62 -5.37
CA ASN A 85 0.11 -4.85 -5.93
C ASN A 85 0.94 -5.59 -4.86
N PHE A 86 2.13 -6.08 -5.20
CA PHE A 86 3.05 -6.67 -4.21
C PHE A 86 3.95 -5.64 -3.51
N ASN A 87 3.84 -4.37 -3.90
CA ASN A 87 4.65 -3.27 -3.39
C ASN A 87 3.93 -2.49 -2.28
N ARG A 88 4.71 -1.82 -1.42
CA ARG A 88 4.15 -0.81 -0.51
C ARG A 88 4.01 0.49 -1.28
N GLU A 89 2.93 1.24 -1.07
CA GLU A 89 2.79 2.54 -1.70
C GLU A 89 3.94 3.47 -1.25
N THR A 90 4.84 3.83 -2.17
CA THR A 90 6.00 4.70 -1.89
C THR A 90 5.75 6.15 -2.31
N LYS A 91 4.55 6.70 -2.07
CA LYS A 91 4.34 8.14 -2.26
C LYS A 91 5.16 8.88 -1.18
N LYS A 92 6.31 9.44 -1.58
CA LYS A 92 7.29 10.06 -0.67
C LYS A 92 6.80 11.34 0.03
N CYS A 93 5.79 12.03 -0.51
CA CYS A 93 5.23 13.24 0.09
C CYS A 93 3.71 13.17 0.07
N LYS A 94 3.11 12.75 1.19
CA LYS A 94 1.67 12.94 1.45
C LYS A 94 1.51 14.21 2.29
N SER A 95 0.55 15.05 1.94
CA SER A 95 0.12 16.17 2.79
C SER A 95 -0.45 15.65 4.12
N VAL A 96 -0.48 16.51 5.14
CA VAL A 96 -1.06 16.18 6.46
C VAL A 96 -2.49 15.64 6.31
N LEU A 97 -3.30 16.28 5.47
CA LEU A 97 -4.68 15.88 5.20
C LEU A 97 -4.77 14.48 4.57
N GLU A 98 -3.91 14.17 3.60
CA GLU A 98 -3.86 12.84 2.97
C GLU A 98 -3.46 11.74 3.97
N ILE A 99 -2.56 12.05 4.90
CA ILE A 99 -2.15 11.11 5.96
C ILE A 99 -3.31 10.89 6.93
N CYS A 100 -3.97 11.95 7.38
CA CYS A 100 -5.13 11.82 8.26
C CYS A 100 -6.23 10.98 7.61
N ILE A 101 -6.55 11.24 6.34
CA ILE A 101 -7.57 10.48 5.60
C ILE A 101 -7.15 9.02 5.42
N SER A 102 -5.92 8.77 4.98
CA SER A 102 -5.46 7.40 4.68
C SER A 102 -5.32 6.52 5.91
N HIS A 103 -4.98 7.10 7.06
CA HIS A 103 -4.88 6.38 8.32
C HIS A 103 -6.18 6.40 9.14
N GLY A 104 -7.20 7.16 8.70
CA GLY A 104 -8.40 7.41 9.51
C GLY A 104 -8.07 8.06 10.86
N LEU A 105 -7.07 8.96 10.86
CA LEU A 105 -6.61 9.64 12.06
C LEU A 105 -7.61 10.74 12.43
N GLU A 106 -8.10 10.70 13.66
CA GLU A 106 -8.94 11.76 14.21
C GLU A 106 -8.10 13.05 14.41
N PRO A 107 -8.60 14.23 13.99
CA PRO A 107 -7.85 15.48 14.13
C PRO A 107 -7.44 15.80 15.57
N ASP A 108 -8.25 15.42 16.55
CA ASP A 108 -7.98 15.68 17.97
C ASP A 108 -6.80 14.86 18.50
N LEU A 109 -6.61 13.62 18.02
CA LEU A 109 -5.44 12.81 18.36
C LEU A 109 -4.14 13.46 17.87
N LEU A 110 -4.15 14.01 16.65
CA LEU A 110 -2.98 14.70 16.10
C LEU A 110 -2.68 15.98 16.87
N LYS A 111 -3.71 16.73 17.29
CA LYS A 111 -3.57 17.91 18.13
C LYS A 111 -2.98 17.58 19.50
N ASN A 112 -3.42 16.49 20.13
CA ASN A 112 -2.85 16.03 21.40
C ASN A 112 -1.38 15.65 21.25
N LEU A 113 -1.01 14.98 20.16
CA LEU A 113 0.39 14.67 19.86
C LEU A 113 1.23 15.92 19.59
N LEU A 114 0.67 16.93 18.93
CA LEU A 114 1.34 18.21 18.74
C LEU A 114 1.61 18.90 20.09
N ASN A 115 0.59 18.97 20.95
CA ASN A 115 0.71 19.53 22.31
C ASN A 115 1.81 18.82 23.12
N TRP A 116 1.91 17.50 22.99
CA TRP A 116 2.99 16.73 23.60
C TRP A 116 4.38 17.23 23.16
N TYR A 117 4.60 17.46 21.86
CA TYR A 117 5.90 17.90 21.35
C TYR A 117 6.17 19.40 21.42
N THR A 118 5.19 20.22 21.82
CA THR A 118 5.36 21.68 22.01
C THR A 118 5.40 22.09 23.48
N GLU A 119 4.53 21.52 24.31
CA GLU A 119 4.33 21.96 25.71
C GLU A 119 4.89 20.96 26.74
N GLU A 120 4.50 19.67 26.64
CA GLU A 120 4.81 18.69 27.70
C GLU A 120 6.23 18.11 27.58
N TRP A 121 6.66 17.81 26.36
CA TRP A 121 7.97 17.25 26.04
C TRP A 121 8.51 17.88 24.75
N PRO A 122 9.01 19.14 24.81
CA PRO A 122 9.39 19.89 23.63
C PRO A 122 10.40 19.16 22.74
N ASN A 123 10.05 18.95 21.46
CA ASN A 123 10.92 18.34 20.46
C ASN A 123 10.94 19.16 19.17
N LYS A 124 12.05 19.86 18.90
CA LYS A 124 12.22 20.70 17.71
C LYS A 124 12.06 19.95 16.38
N ARG A 125 12.31 18.64 16.36
CA ARG A 125 12.18 17.80 15.16
C ARG A 125 10.73 17.43 14.86
N LEU A 126 9.82 17.55 15.83
CA LEU A 126 8.43 17.11 15.77
C LEU A 126 7.43 18.17 16.29
N ASN A 127 7.81 19.45 16.25
CA ASN A 127 7.02 20.56 16.81
C ASN A 127 5.96 21.14 15.85
N SER A 128 5.69 20.49 14.73
CA SER A 128 4.64 20.88 13.78
C SER A 128 3.90 19.65 13.25
N MET A 129 2.65 19.82 12.80
CA MET A 129 1.87 18.71 12.22
C MET A 129 2.54 18.15 10.97
N GLU A 130 3.16 19.00 10.15
CA GLU A 130 3.89 18.61 8.95
C GLU A 130 5.10 17.74 9.30
N LYS A 131 5.88 18.13 10.32
CA LYS A 131 7.03 17.35 10.79
C LYS A 131 6.60 16.01 11.38
N ILE A 132 5.54 15.98 12.18
CA ILE A 132 4.98 14.75 12.76
C ILE A 132 4.54 13.80 11.65
N CYS A 133 3.72 14.27 10.72
CA CYS A 133 3.14 13.44 9.67
C CYS A 133 4.18 13.01 8.62
N SER A 134 5.20 13.82 8.33
CA SER A 134 6.25 13.44 7.38
C SER A 134 7.32 12.53 7.99
N LYS A 135 7.74 12.77 9.24
CA LYS A 135 8.88 12.07 9.83
C LYS A 135 8.50 10.77 10.54
N ILE A 136 7.44 10.75 11.36
CA ILE A 136 7.09 9.57 12.18
C ILE A 136 6.85 8.30 11.34
N PRO A 137 6.09 8.34 10.23
CA PRO A 137 5.91 7.15 9.39
C PRO A 137 7.22 6.59 8.81
N LEU A 138 8.24 7.43 8.63
CA LEU A 138 9.55 7.02 8.09
C LEU A 138 10.38 6.19 9.08
N LEU A 139 10.11 6.28 10.39
CA LEU A 139 10.82 5.49 11.40
C LEU A 139 10.76 3.99 11.11
N ARG A 140 9.68 3.50 10.49
CA ARG A 140 9.54 2.10 10.05
C ARG A 140 10.66 1.61 9.14
N PHE A 141 11.27 2.52 8.39
CA PHE A 141 12.30 2.24 7.40
C PHE A 141 13.69 2.64 7.89
N MET A 142 13.78 3.64 8.77
CA MET A 142 15.05 4.20 9.23
C MET A 142 15.58 3.52 10.49
N VAL A 143 14.70 3.05 11.37
CA VAL A 143 15.06 2.41 12.64
C VAL A 143 15.08 0.90 12.48
N SER A 144 15.98 0.23 13.21
CA SER A 144 15.99 -1.24 13.28
C SER A 144 14.68 -1.78 13.85
N LYS A 145 14.25 -2.94 13.34
CA LYS A 145 12.97 -3.55 13.76
C LYS A 145 12.98 -3.88 15.25
N GLU A 146 14.15 -4.24 15.78
CA GLU A 146 14.35 -4.62 17.17
C GLU A 146 14.07 -3.45 18.12
N LEU A 147 14.47 -2.24 17.76
CA LEU A 147 14.25 -1.04 18.58
C LEU A 147 12.77 -0.64 18.62
N LEU A 148 12.10 -0.64 17.46
CA LEU A 148 10.66 -0.39 17.39
C LEU A 148 9.85 -1.46 18.14
N LEU A 149 10.25 -2.73 18.04
CA LEU A 149 9.64 -3.80 18.81
C LEU A 149 9.85 -3.63 20.33
N GLY A 150 11.02 -3.15 20.74
CA GLY A 150 11.30 -2.78 22.13
C GLY A 150 10.34 -1.69 22.66
N TYR A 151 10.04 -0.69 21.83
CA TYR A 151 9.03 0.31 22.15
C TYR A 151 7.62 -0.32 22.29
N TYR A 152 7.19 -1.12 21.30
CA TYR A 152 5.87 -1.77 21.32
C TYR A 152 5.67 -2.68 22.54
N THR A 153 6.67 -3.48 22.89
CA THR A 153 6.60 -4.38 24.06
C THR A 153 6.56 -3.59 25.37
N THR A 154 7.19 -2.42 25.44
CA THR A 154 7.10 -1.51 26.59
C THR A 154 5.68 -0.93 26.73
N VAL A 155 5.07 -0.50 25.61
CA VAL A 155 3.66 -0.07 25.58
C VAL A 155 2.75 -1.20 26.04
N LEU A 156 2.93 -2.41 25.50
CA LEU A 156 2.13 -3.58 25.86
C LEU A 156 2.22 -3.85 27.36
N LYS A 157 3.43 -3.82 27.94
CA LYS A 157 3.65 -4.04 29.37
C LYS A 157 2.92 -3.03 30.26
N LYS A 158 2.78 -1.78 29.83
CA LYS A 158 2.04 -0.74 30.56
C LYS A 158 0.54 -0.97 30.51
N TYR A 159 -0.01 -1.15 29.31
CA TYR A 159 -1.46 -1.15 29.10
C TYR A 159 -2.14 -2.52 29.27
N ASN A 160 -1.40 -3.63 29.18
CA ASN A 160 -1.94 -4.97 29.40
C ASN A 160 -2.33 -5.26 30.86
N LYS A 161 -1.91 -4.41 31.82
CA LYS A 161 -2.19 -4.57 33.25
C LYS A 161 -3.46 -3.84 33.72
N ASN A 162 -4.13 -3.10 32.85
CA ASN A 162 -5.37 -2.42 33.20
C ASN A 162 -6.54 -3.41 33.11
N ASP A 163 -6.96 -3.96 34.26
CA ASP A 163 -8.17 -4.77 34.42
C ASP A 163 -9.48 -3.97 34.21
N ASN A 164 -9.41 -2.66 33.98
CA ASN A 164 -10.56 -1.81 33.69
C ASN A 164 -10.92 -1.88 32.19
N SER A 165 -11.68 -2.93 31.84
CA SER A 165 -12.01 -3.37 30.49
C SER A 165 -12.86 -2.44 29.62
N ASN A 166 -13.22 -1.23 30.06
CA ASN A 166 -14.21 -0.37 29.38
C ASN A 166 -13.63 0.88 28.72
N ASP A 167 -12.32 1.12 28.82
CA ASP A 167 -11.68 2.24 28.13
C ASP A 167 -11.50 1.93 26.64
N GLU A 168 -12.36 2.52 25.81
CA GLU A 168 -12.38 2.35 24.35
C GLU A 168 -11.04 2.76 23.71
N THR A 169 -10.40 3.81 24.21
CA THR A 169 -9.11 4.30 23.72
C THR A 169 -8.01 3.27 24.00
N ILE A 170 -8.00 2.64 25.18
CA ILE A 170 -7.04 1.57 25.50
C ILE A 170 -7.29 0.34 24.63
N GLN A 171 -8.55 -0.03 24.37
CA GLN A 171 -8.87 -1.16 23.48
C GLN A 171 -8.37 -0.91 22.05
N GLN A 172 -8.61 0.30 21.52
CA GLN A 172 -8.11 0.69 20.21
C GLN A 172 -6.57 0.72 20.18
N LEU A 173 -5.93 1.24 21.22
CA LEU A 173 -4.47 1.25 21.38
C LEU A 173 -3.91 -0.18 21.34
N LEU A 174 -4.47 -1.10 22.12
CA LEU A 174 -4.01 -2.49 22.15
C LEU A 174 -4.23 -3.19 20.81
N LYS A 175 -5.31 -2.88 20.08
CA LYS A 175 -5.57 -3.39 18.73
C LYS A 175 -4.53 -2.89 17.72
N GLU A 176 -4.26 -1.59 17.69
CA GLU A 176 -3.25 -1.01 16.80
C GLU A 176 -1.85 -1.54 17.15
N LEU A 177 -1.52 -1.61 18.43
CA LEU A 177 -0.25 -2.15 18.94
C LEU A 177 -0.02 -3.60 18.51
N SER A 178 -1.04 -4.45 18.70
CA SER A 178 -0.99 -5.86 18.29
C SER A 178 -0.77 -6.00 16.79
N SER A 179 -1.34 -5.09 15.99
CA SER A 179 -1.11 -5.01 14.55
C SER A 179 0.34 -4.61 14.22
N ARG A 180 0.91 -3.60 14.91
CA ARG A 180 2.33 -3.20 14.71
C ARG A 180 3.31 -4.33 15.05
N ILE A 181 3.01 -5.10 16.10
CA ILE A 181 3.85 -6.24 16.52
C ILE A 181 3.77 -7.36 15.48
N SER A 182 2.55 -7.76 15.10
CA SER A 182 2.31 -8.87 14.16
C SER A 182 2.88 -8.64 12.76
N GLU A 183 2.94 -7.39 12.30
CA GLU A 183 3.61 -7.03 11.04
C GLU A 183 5.12 -7.34 11.03
N ASN A 184 5.75 -7.45 12.21
CA ASN A 184 7.15 -7.84 12.34
C ASN A 184 7.37 -9.35 12.46
N CYS A 185 6.30 -10.14 12.62
CA CYS A 185 6.37 -11.59 12.90
C CYS A 185 6.39 -12.47 11.63
N GLY A 186 6.61 -11.89 10.45
CA GLY A 186 6.64 -12.61 9.17
C GLY A 186 5.26 -12.86 8.55
N ARG A 187 5.23 -13.50 7.37
CA ARG A 187 4.01 -13.61 6.54
C ARG A 187 2.87 -14.39 7.20
N THR A 188 3.18 -15.43 7.95
CA THR A 188 2.17 -16.29 8.62
C THR A 188 1.47 -15.58 9.77
N ALA A 189 2.19 -14.71 10.49
CA ALA A 189 1.66 -13.98 11.62
C ALA A 189 1.14 -12.58 11.25
N GLN A 190 1.22 -12.19 9.98
CA GLN A 190 0.77 -10.87 9.51
C GLN A 190 -0.76 -10.75 9.67
N PRO A 191 -1.27 -9.58 10.12
CA PRO A 191 -2.71 -9.38 10.26
C PRO A 191 -3.42 -9.41 8.90
N SER A 192 -4.75 -9.47 8.92
CA SER A 192 -5.54 -9.31 7.70
C SER A 192 -5.28 -7.94 7.08
N ILE A 193 -5.21 -7.88 5.75
CA ILE A 193 -4.94 -6.65 5.01
C ILE A 193 -5.94 -6.47 3.87
N ILE A 194 -6.10 -5.22 3.42
CA ILE A 194 -6.68 -4.92 2.11
C ILE A 194 -5.52 -4.52 1.20
N ARG A 195 -5.40 -5.20 0.07
CA ARG A 195 -4.40 -4.91 -0.96
C ARG A 195 -5.11 -4.38 -2.20
N TYR A 196 -4.61 -3.29 -2.75
CA TYR A 196 -5.16 -2.67 -3.95
C TYR A 196 -4.35 -3.12 -5.16
N PHE A 197 -5.00 -3.65 -6.18
CA PHE A 197 -4.33 -4.05 -7.40
C PHE A 197 -4.54 -3.01 -8.49
N GLU A 198 -3.44 -2.39 -8.90
CA GLU A 198 -3.39 -1.43 -10.00
C GLU A 198 -2.87 -2.15 -11.25
N LEU A 199 -3.74 -2.26 -12.25
CA LEU A 199 -3.45 -2.89 -13.54
C LEU A 199 -3.38 -1.81 -14.62
N LYS A 200 -2.41 -1.93 -15.53
CA LYS A 200 -2.36 -1.07 -16.71
C LYS A 200 -3.63 -1.28 -17.53
N ASN A 201 -4.15 -0.20 -18.10
CA ASN A 201 -5.39 -0.21 -18.90
C ASN A 201 -6.66 -0.54 -18.10
N LEU A 202 -6.65 -0.45 -16.77
CA LEU A 202 -7.85 -0.48 -15.93
C LEU A 202 -7.96 0.84 -15.17
N ASN A 203 -9.16 1.45 -15.16
CA ASN A 203 -9.33 2.81 -14.62
C ASN A 203 -9.29 2.84 -13.09
N ASN A 204 -9.76 1.78 -12.44
CA ASN A 204 -9.89 1.70 -10.99
C ASN A 204 -9.07 0.54 -10.44
N ALA A 205 -8.40 0.78 -9.31
CA ALA A 205 -7.72 -0.27 -8.57
C ALA A 205 -8.73 -1.26 -7.96
N ILE A 206 -8.37 -2.54 -7.91
CA ILE A 206 -9.21 -3.61 -7.37
C ILE A 206 -8.80 -3.85 -5.90
N PRO A 207 -9.67 -3.53 -4.91
CA PRO A 207 -9.39 -3.86 -3.51
C PRO A 207 -9.65 -5.34 -3.25
N LEU A 208 -8.66 -6.05 -2.69
CA LEU A 208 -8.79 -7.42 -2.23
C LEU A 208 -8.52 -7.53 -0.74
N TYR A 209 -9.46 -8.12 -0.02
CA TYR A 209 -9.27 -8.49 1.39
C TYR A 209 -8.53 -9.82 1.47
N GLU A 210 -7.35 -9.78 2.07
CA GLU A 210 -6.51 -10.94 2.36
C GLU A 210 -6.51 -11.21 3.88
N PRO A 211 -7.31 -12.18 4.36
CA PRO A 211 -7.31 -12.59 5.76
C PRO A 211 -5.92 -12.93 6.31
N SER A 212 -5.75 -12.89 7.63
CA SER A 212 -4.55 -13.45 8.27
C SER A 212 -4.44 -14.94 7.93
N LEU A 213 -3.22 -15.45 7.75
CA LEU A 213 -3.02 -16.85 7.44
C LEU A 213 -3.24 -17.66 8.73
N THR A 214 -4.47 -18.17 8.91
CA THR A 214 -4.77 -19.14 9.97
C THR A 214 -4.80 -20.53 9.36
N ALA A 215 -4.05 -21.46 9.94
CA ALA A 215 -3.89 -22.82 9.42
C ALA A 215 -3.41 -22.84 7.95
N ASP A 216 -3.91 -23.79 7.15
CA ASP A 216 -3.47 -24.06 5.77
C ASP A 216 -4.26 -23.31 4.69
N ASN A 217 -4.93 -22.20 5.04
CA ASN A 217 -5.79 -21.43 4.11
C ASN A 217 -4.98 -20.55 3.14
N LEU A 218 -4.08 -21.14 2.37
CA LEU A 218 -3.22 -20.44 1.40
C LEU A 218 -4.01 -19.68 0.32
N GLY A 219 -5.25 -20.11 0.02
CA GLY A 219 -6.15 -19.43 -0.91
C GLY A 219 -6.59 -18.03 -0.47
N TRP A 220 -6.34 -17.64 0.78
CA TRP A 220 -6.60 -16.29 1.28
C TRP A 220 -5.51 -15.27 0.90
N LYS A 221 -4.42 -15.70 0.26
CA LYS A 221 -3.34 -14.83 -0.20
C LYS A 221 -3.33 -14.76 -1.72
N THR A 222 -3.12 -13.56 -2.24
CA THR A 222 -3.00 -13.35 -3.68
C THR A 222 -1.60 -13.76 -4.13
N TRP A 223 -1.53 -14.61 -5.15
CA TRP A 223 -0.28 -15.16 -5.69
C TRP A 223 0.20 -14.34 -6.89
N GLY A 224 1.52 -14.26 -7.09
CA GLY A 224 2.14 -13.50 -8.19
C GLY A 224 1.57 -13.84 -9.58
N SER A 225 1.28 -15.11 -9.83
CA SER A 225 0.65 -15.60 -11.06
C SER A 225 -0.70 -14.95 -11.36
N SER A 226 -1.53 -14.71 -10.34
CA SER A 226 -2.83 -14.06 -10.52
C SER A 226 -2.69 -12.62 -10.99
N LEU A 227 -1.67 -11.87 -10.53
CA LEU A 227 -1.40 -10.52 -11.02
C LEU A 227 -0.97 -10.51 -12.49
N ILE A 228 -0.07 -11.43 -12.87
CA ILE A 228 0.38 -11.56 -14.27
C ILE A 228 -0.81 -11.90 -15.17
N LEU A 229 -1.61 -12.91 -14.80
CA LEU A 229 -2.77 -13.32 -15.59
C LEU A 229 -3.83 -12.22 -15.68
N SER A 230 -4.10 -11.51 -14.59
CA SER A 230 -4.98 -10.34 -14.59
C SER A 230 -4.53 -9.27 -15.57
N GLN A 231 -3.23 -8.92 -15.57
CA GLN A 231 -2.70 -7.93 -16.49
C GLN A 231 -2.86 -8.39 -17.94
N LEU A 232 -2.51 -9.65 -18.25
CA LEU A 232 -2.65 -10.22 -19.59
C LEU A 232 -4.11 -10.19 -20.08
N LEU A 233 -5.08 -10.50 -19.21
CA LEU A 233 -6.50 -10.47 -19.56
C LEU A 233 -7.02 -9.04 -19.79
N VAL A 234 -6.61 -8.09 -18.95
CA VAL A 234 -6.97 -6.68 -19.11
C VAL A 234 -6.41 -6.13 -20.42
N ASP A 235 -5.15 -6.43 -20.73
CA ASP A 235 -4.51 -5.99 -21.98
C ASP A 235 -5.15 -6.65 -23.20
N TYR A 236 -5.49 -7.94 -23.11
CA TYR A 236 -6.22 -8.65 -24.15
C TYR A 236 -7.58 -8.00 -24.44
N LEU A 237 -8.40 -7.75 -23.41
CA LEU A 237 -9.70 -7.10 -23.57
C LEU A 237 -9.57 -5.68 -24.12
N HIS A 238 -8.54 -4.95 -23.69
CA HIS A 238 -8.28 -3.59 -24.12
C HIS A 238 -7.88 -3.50 -25.61
N THR A 239 -7.01 -4.41 -26.06
CA THR A 239 -6.39 -4.37 -27.40
C THR A 239 -7.23 -5.05 -28.47
N VAL A 240 -7.81 -6.21 -28.17
CA VAL A 240 -8.57 -6.99 -29.15
C VAL A 240 -9.89 -6.31 -29.50
N GLY A 241 -10.22 -5.19 -28.81
CA GLY A 241 -11.40 -4.39 -29.06
C GLY A 241 -12.60 -5.31 -29.13
N VAL A 242 -12.65 -6.29 -28.21
CA VAL A 242 -13.39 -7.55 -28.29
C VAL A 242 -14.80 -7.27 -28.78
N HIS A 243 -14.96 -7.27 -30.11
CA HIS A 243 -16.25 -7.27 -30.77
C HIS A 243 -16.74 -8.71 -30.65
N ILE A 244 -16.94 -9.18 -29.41
CA ILE A 244 -17.74 -10.38 -29.17
C ILE A 244 -19.13 -10.01 -29.63
N THR A 245 -19.33 -10.26 -30.91
CA THR A 245 -20.59 -10.54 -31.55
C THR A 245 -21.73 -9.72 -30.97
N ALA A 246 -21.61 -8.40 -31.01
CA ALA A 246 -22.78 -7.52 -30.93
C ALA A 246 -23.76 -7.83 -32.09
N SER A 247 -23.33 -8.60 -33.09
CA SER A 247 -24.15 -9.19 -34.17
C SER A 247 -24.86 -10.51 -33.81
N CYS A 248 -24.72 -11.06 -32.60
CA CYS A 248 -25.53 -12.20 -32.15
C CYS A 248 -26.55 -11.70 -31.12
N ASN A 249 -27.82 -11.61 -31.53
CA ASN A 249 -28.93 -11.29 -30.62
C ASN A 249 -28.79 -12.01 -29.25
N GLN A 250 -28.59 -11.20 -28.21
CA GLN A 250 -28.94 -11.48 -26.80
C GLN A 250 -28.17 -12.55 -25.99
N LYS A 251 -27.02 -13.08 -26.41
CA LYS A 251 -26.29 -14.04 -25.54
C LYS A 251 -25.32 -13.32 -24.59
N LYS A 252 -25.60 -13.38 -23.28
CA LYS A 252 -24.66 -13.03 -22.21
C LYS A 252 -23.41 -13.91 -22.31
N ILE A 253 -22.23 -13.32 -22.15
CA ILE A 253 -20.98 -14.08 -22.02
C ILE A 253 -20.96 -14.74 -20.66
N LYS A 254 -20.57 -16.02 -20.64
CA LYS A 254 -20.38 -16.79 -19.42
C LYS A 254 -18.91 -17.04 -19.20
N VAL A 255 -18.42 -16.69 -18.02
CA VAL A 255 -17.02 -16.85 -17.61
C VAL A 255 -16.98 -17.74 -16.37
N LEU A 256 -16.05 -18.68 -16.34
CA LEU A 256 -15.81 -19.56 -15.20
C LEU A 256 -14.33 -19.47 -14.81
N GLU A 257 -14.06 -19.14 -13.55
CA GLU A 257 -12.75 -19.23 -12.94
C GLU A 257 -12.73 -20.37 -11.91
N LEU A 258 -11.72 -21.23 -12.01
CA LEU A 258 -11.48 -22.35 -11.11
C LEU A 258 -10.28 -22.06 -10.23
N GLY A 259 -10.40 -22.31 -8.92
CA GLY A 259 -9.33 -22.00 -7.98
C GLY A 259 -9.07 -20.49 -7.89
N SER A 260 -10.14 -19.71 -7.76
CA SER A 260 -10.10 -18.24 -7.80
C SER A 260 -9.25 -17.61 -6.69
N GLY A 261 -8.99 -18.33 -5.59
CA GLY A 261 -8.26 -17.81 -4.44
C GLY A 261 -8.89 -16.54 -3.88
N THR A 262 -8.19 -15.42 -4.02
CA THR A 262 -8.71 -14.10 -3.63
C THR A 262 -9.68 -13.47 -4.65
N GLY A 263 -9.76 -14.02 -5.85
CA GLY A 263 -10.65 -13.58 -6.93
C GLY A 263 -10.06 -12.49 -7.83
N LEU A 264 -8.75 -12.22 -7.72
CA LEU A 264 -8.10 -11.15 -8.49
C LEU A 264 -8.36 -11.26 -10.00
N VAL A 265 -8.23 -12.45 -10.57
CA VAL A 265 -8.35 -12.65 -12.03
C VAL A 265 -9.79 -12.43 -12.48
N GLY A 266 -10.76 -13.08 -11.83
CA GLY A 266 -12.18 -12.88 -12.13
C GLY A 266 -12.62 -11.42 -11.99
N LEU A 267 -12.16 -10.72 -10.94
CA LEU A 267 -12.46 -9.29 -10.76
C LEU A 267 -11.80 -8.42 -11.83
N SER A 268 -10.58 -8.74 -12.25
CA SER A 268 -9.87 -7.99 -13.29
C SER A 268 -10.59 -8.09 -14.62
N TRP A 269 -11.00 -9.31 -14.98
CA TRP A 269 -11.84 -9.55 -16.15
C TRP A 269 -13.17 -8.80 -16.06
N ALA A 270 -13.91 -8.99 -14.97
CA ALA A 270 -15.22 -8.39 -14.78
C ALA A 270 -15.18 -6.86 -14.79
N SER A 271 -14.16 -6.27 -14.15
CA SER A 271 -13.97 -4.82 -14.10
C SER A 271 -13.68 -4.28 -15.49
N LYS A 272 -12.78 -4.93 -16.24
CA LYS A 272 -12.46 -4.46 -17.59
C LYS A 272 -13.62 -4.65 -18.56
N TRP A 273 -14.34 -5.77 -18.45
CA TRP A 273 -15.56 -6.01 -19.21
C TRP A 273 -16.61 -4.92 -18.96
N LYS A 274 -16.84 -4.58 -17.69
CA LYS A 274 -17.77 -3.53 -17.28
C LYS A 274 -17.39 -2.16 -17.85
N GLU A 275 -16.11 -1.81 -17.87
CA GLU A 275 -15.62 -0.56 -18.46
C GLU A 275 -15.92 -0.46 -19.97
N LEU A 276 -15.74 -1.55 -20.70
CA LEU A 276 -15.86 -1.55 -22.16
C LEU A 276 -17.31 -1.75 -22.64
N TYR A 277 -18.09 -2.58 -21.95
CA TYR A 277 -19.36 -3.12 -22.47
C TYR A 277 -20.54 -3.05 -21.49
N GLY A 278 -20.32 -2.56 -20.26
CA GLY A 278 -21.33 -2.55 -19.20
C GLY A 278 -21.55 -3.92 -18.54
N THR A 279 -22.53 -4.00 -17.63
CA THR A 279 -22.79 -5.18 -16.79
C THR A 279 -23.77 -6.19 -17.39
N ASP A 280 -24.64 -5.76 -18.31
CA ASP A 280 -25.82 -6.55 -18.69
C ASP A 280 -25.51 -7.78 -19.55
N LYS A 281 -24.30 -7.82 -20.12
CA LYS A 281 -23.87 -8.83 -21.09
C LYS A 281 -22.88 -9.86 -20.54
N MET A 282 -22.70 -9.93 -19.22
CA MET A 282 -21.76 -10.87 -18.60
C MET A 282 -22.39 -11.59 -17.41
N GLU A 283 -22.03 -12.86 -17.29
CA GLU A 283 -22.25 -13.70 -16.12
C GLU A 283 -20.91 -14.36 -15.78
N ILE A 284 -20.41 -14.14 -14.57
CA ILE A 284 -19.13 -14.71 -14.11
C ILE A 284 -19.37 -15.62 -12.91
N PHE A 285 -18.76 -16.80 -12.96
CA PHE A 285 -18.72 -17.77 -11.89
C PHE A 285 -17.28 -17.90 -11.41
N VAL A 286 -17.04 -17.61 -10.15
CA VAL A 286 -15.74 -17.79 -9.48
C VAL A 286 -15.88 -18.90 -8.45
N THR A 287 -14.95 -19.85 -8.46
CA THR A 287 -15.08 -21.09 -7.68
C THR A 287 -13.78 -21.43 -6.96
N ASP A 288 -13.92 -21.95 -5.74
CA ASP A 288 -12.81 -22.40 -4.90
C ASP A 288 -13.35 -23.35 -3.80
N LEU A 289 -12.48 -23.80 -2.89
CA LEU A 289 -12.83 -24.60 -1.73
C LEU A 289 -13.78 -23.84 -0.78
N PRO A 290 -14.63 -24.55 0.00
CA PRO A 290 -15.65 -23.94 0.86
C PRO A 290 -15.13 -22.84 1.80
N GLU A 291 -13.93 -23.04 2.35
CA GLU A 291 -13.22 -22.10 3.23
C GLU A 291 -12.83 -20.78 2.54
N ILE A 292 -12.59 -20.80 1.23
CA ILE A 292 -12.19 -19.63 0.44
C ILE A 292 -13.41 -18.87 -0.08
N VAL A 293 -14.51 -19.58 -0.38
CA VAL A 293 -15.76 -19.00 -0.92
C VAL A 293 -16.33 -17.88 -0.05
N THR A 294 -16.19 -17.98 1.28
CA THR A 294 -16.65 -16.92 2.20
C THR A 294 -15.93 -15.59 1.98
N ASN A 295 -14.64 -15.63 1.64
CA ASN A 295 -13.84 -14.46 1.32
C ASN A 295 -14.20 -13.92 -0.07
N LEU A 296 -14.33 -14.81 -1.07
CA LEU A 296 -14.72 -14.44 -2.44
C LEU A 296 -16.05 -13.68 -2.47
N LYS A 297 -17.05 -14.12 -1.70
CA LYS A 297 -18.36 -13.43 -1.62
C LYS A 297 -18.22 -11.96 -1.22
N LYS A 298 -17.31 -11.63 -0.30
CA LYS A 298 -17.07 -10.25 0.15
C LYS A 298 -16.56 -9.36 -0.98
N MET A 299 -15.91 -9.93 -1.99
CA MET A 299 -15.23 -9.19 -3.05
C MET A 299 -16.12 -8.96 -4.29
N PHE A 300 -17.15 -9.79 -4.52
CA PHE A 300 -18.02 -9.76 -5.70
C PHE A 300 -19.42 -9.18 -5.42
N HIS A 301 -19.52 -8.18 -4.53
CA HIS A 301 -20.79 -7.49 -4.21
C HIS A 301 -21.14 -6.40 -5.21
#